data_AF-A0A3B8HJW5-F1
#
_entry.id   AF-A0A3B8HJW5-F1
#
_cell.length_a   1.000
_cell.length_b   1.000
_cell.length_c   1.000
_cell.angle_alpha   90.00
_cell.angle_beta   90.00
_cell.angle_gamma   90.00
#
_symmetry.space_group_name_H-M   'P 1'
#
loop_
_entity.id
_entity.type
_entity.pdbx_description
1 polymer ?
#
loop_
_entity_poly.entity_id
_entity_poly.type
_entity_poly.pdbx_seq_one_letter_code
_entity_poly.pdbx_strand_id
1 'polypeptide(L)'
;PDVILVGEMRDRETVEIGLSAAETGHLVMTTLHTIDAAATINRIIGMFKLEEENLIRIRLADSLRWVVSQRLLPKVGGGRAAAFEIMGTNLRVEEAVIHGETEDKTFYDMIVKAKPFGWITFDDYILELYKQGDVTEKTALDYASKRAEVKRGIDQIKAFRGEKTTDIEGLEIDDTYRERIRRKDRDMQTPG
;
A
#
# COMPACT_ATOMS: atom_id res chain seq x y z
N PRO A 1 1.52 -33.55 9.41
CA PRO A 1 0.36 -32.72 9.81
C PRO A 1 -0.13 -31.98 8.57
N ASP A 2 -1.40 -31.60 8.44
CA ASP A 2 -1.83 -30.88 7.22
C ASP A 2 -1.63 -29.36 7.36
N VAL A 3 -1.71 -28.85 8.59
CA VAL A 3 -1.55 -27.42 8.93
C VAL A 3 -0.71 -27.27 10.19
N ILE A 4 0.21 -26.31 10.19
CA ILE A 4 1.08 -25.94 11.32
C ILE A 4 0.91 -24.44 11.57
N LEU A 5 0.58 -24.08 12.82
CA LEU A 5 0.61 -22.70 13.29
C LEU A 5 1.89 -22.48 14.09
N VAL A 6 2.83 -21.77 13.50
CA VAL A 6 3.95 -21.14 14.20
C VAL A 6 3.41 -19.82 14.74
N GLY A 7 3.76 -19.44 15.97
CA GLY A 7 3.32 -18.17 16.54
C GLY A 7 3.93 -16.97 15.81
N GLU A 8 4.76 -16.22 16.50
CA GLU A 8 5.50 -15.11 15.90
C GLU A 8 6.90 -15.57 15.47
N MET A 9 7.30 -15.28 14.23
CA MET A 9 8.67 -15.49 13.77
C MET A 9 9.53 -14.28 14.13
N ARG A 10 10.32 -14.42 15.20
CA ARG A 10 11.20 -13.35 15.71
C ARG A 10 12.65 -13.49 15.30
N ASP A 11 13.05 -14.71 15.00
CA ASP A 11 14.43 -15.10 14.74
C ASP A 11 14.55 -16.05 13.55
N ARG A 12 15.78 -16.18 13.07
CA ARG A 12 16.17 -17.06 11.98
C ARG A 12 15.74 -18.51 12.21
N GLU A 13 15.95 -19.03 13.42
CA GLU A 13 15.70 -20.44 13.74
C GLU A 13 14.21 -20.77 13.52
N THR A 14 13.31 -19.91 13.99
CA THR A 14 11.87 -20.10 13.82
C THR A 14 11.44 -20.02 12.34
N VAL A 15 12.04 -19.12 11.57
CA VAL A 15 11.81 -19.03 10.11
C VAL A 15 12.29 -20.29 9.40
N GLU A 16 13.47 -20.80 9.73
CA GLU A 16 14.04 -22.01 9.11
C GLU A 16 13.15 -23.24 9.36
N ILE A 17 12.63 -23.40 10.58
CA ILE A 17 11.69 -24.47 10.92
C ILE A 17 10.40 -24.34 10.08
N GLY A 18 9.86 -23.12 9.99
CA GLY A 18 8.65 -22.85 9.20
C GLY A 18 8.83 -23.16 7.72
N LEU A 19 9.92 -22.71 7.12
CA LEU A 19 10.22 -22.99 5.71
C LEU A 19 10.42 -24.49 5.46
N SER A 20 11.17 -25.18 6.33
CA SER A 20 11.41 -26.63 6.18
C SER A 20 10.10 -27.43 6.24
N ALA A 21 9.15 -27.01 7.09
CA ALA A 21 7.83 -27.60 7.14
C ALA A 21 7.00 -27.29 5.87
N ALA A 22 7.04 -26.06 5.36
CA ALA A 22 6.35 -25.66 4.14
C ALA A 22 6.87 -26.43 2.91
N GLU A 23 8.19 -26.61 2.79
CA GLU A 23 8.85 -27.34 1.71
C GLU A 23 8.49 -28.84 1.67
N THR A 24 8.09 -29.40 2.82
CA THR A 24 7.63 -30.79 2.91
C THR A 24 6.12 -30.94 2.70
N GLY A 25 5.44 -29.87 2.27
CA GLY A 25 4.03 -29.90 1.87
C GLY A 25 3.03 -29.52 2.96
N HIS A 26 3.49 -29.03 4.12
CA HIS A 26 2.60 -28.56 5.18
C HIS A 26 2.10 -27.14 4.89
N LEU A 27 0.84 -26.83 5.21
CA LEU A 27 0.41 -25.43 5.29
C LEU A 27 0.96 -24.81 6.57
N VAL A 28 1.89 -23.87 6.46
CA VAL A 28 2.46 -23.16 7.61
C VAL A 28 1.84 -21.76 7.70
N MET A 29 1.28 -21.46 8.86
CA MET A 29 0.78 -20.13 9.22
C MET A 29 1.65 -19.54 10.31
N THR A 30 1.95 -18.26 10.21
CA THR A 30 2.80 -17.54 11.17
C THR A 30 2.48 -16.05 11.16
N THR A 31 2.95 -15.31 12.16
CA THR A 31 2.83 -13.86 12.24
C THR A 31 4.20 -13.17 12.29
N LEU A 32 4.24 -11.94 11.75
CA LEU A 32 5.36 -11.00 11.87
C LEU A 32 4.81 -9.61 12.17
N HIS A 33 5.60 -8.78 12.85
CA HIS A 33 5.25 -7.39 13.17
C HIS A 33 5.76 -6.43 12.09
N THR A 34 5.18 -6.52 10.89
CA THR A 34 5.53 -5.73 9.71
C THR A 34 4.33 -4.92 9.22
N ILE A 35 4.58 -3.85 8.48
CA ILE A 35 3.57 -2.84 8.13
C ILE A 35 2.82 -3.13 6.82
N ASP A 36 3.37 -4.02 5.98
CA ASP A 36 2.88 -4.44 4.67
C ASP A 36 3.60 -5.70 4.17
N ALA A 37 3.22 -6.19 2.99
CA ALA A 37 3.76 -7.40 2.38
C ALA A 37 5.25 -7.28 2.02
N ALA A 38 5.67 -6.12 1.49
CA ALA A 38 7.07 -5.87 1.13
C ALA A 38 7.98 -5.89 2.36
N ALA A 39 7.57 -5.20 3.43
CA ALA A 39 8.27 -5.20 4.71
C ALA A 39 8.34 -6.60 5.32
N THR A 40 7.31 -7.42 5.14
CA THR A 40 7.31 -8.83 5.59
C THR A 40 8.40 -9.64 4.92
N ILE A 41 8.49 -9.58 3.59
CA ILE A 41 9.50 -10.30 2.81
C ILE A 41 10.91 -9.81 3.18
N ASN A 42 11.12 -8.49 3.20
CA ASN A 42 12.41 -7.90 3.54
C ASN A 42 12.82 -8.21 4.99
N ARG A 43 11.86 -8.30 5.92
CA ARG A 43 12.13 -8.67 7.32
C ARG A 43 12.58 -10.11 7.44
N ILE A 44 11.95 -11.05 6.74
CA ILE A 44 12.34 -12.46 6.72
C ILE A 44 13.76 -12.61 6.18
N ILE A 45 14.04 -12.01 5.02
CA ILE A 45 15.36 -12.07 4.38
C ILE A 45 16.44 -11.46 5.28
N GLY A 46 16.14 -10.32 5.92
CA GLY A 46 17.06 -9.63 6.83
C GLY A 46 17.38 -10.37 8.14
N MET A 47 16.78 -11.53 8.41
CA MET A 47 17.18 -12.41 9.53
C MET A 47 18.39 -13.30 9.19
N PHE A 48 18.78 -13.36 7.92
CA PHE A 48 19.86 -14.21 7.42
C PHE A 48 21.12 -13.40 7.12
N LYS A 49 22.26 -14.09 7.04
CA LYS A 49 23.52 -13.44 6.66
C LYS A 49 23.57 -13.20 5.16
N LEU A 50 24.43 -12.27 4.74
CA LEU A 50 24.58 -11.90 3.33
C LEU A 50 24.96 -13.11 2.44
N GLU A 51 25.75 -14.04 2.96
CA GLU A 51 26.17 -15.24 2.20
C GLU A 51 25.03 -16.23 1.98
N GLU A 52 23.97 -16.15 2.80
CA GLU A 52 22.80 -17.03 2.77
C GLU A 52 21.61 -16.39 2.04
N GLU A 53 21.70 -15.09 1.74
CA GLU A 53 20.60 -14.28 1.22
C GLU A 53 19.98 -14.87 -0.05
N ASN A 54 20.81 -15.26 -1.02
CA ASN A 54 20.32 -15.85 -2.27
C ASN A 54 19.56 -17.16 -2.03
N LEU A 55 20.06 -18.01 -1.13
CA LEU A 55 19.41 -19.28 -0.81
C LEU A 55 18.06 -19.06 -0.12
N ILE A 56 18.00 -18.18 0.88
CA ILE A 56 16.73 -17.92 1.58
C ILE A 56 15.69 -17.28 0.67
N ARG A 57 16.10 -16.41 -0.25
CA ARG A 57 15.18 -15.79 -1.22
C ARG A 57 14.53 -16.84 -2.13
N ILE A 58 15.31 -17.80 -2.65
CA ILE A 58 14.78 -18.90 -3.48
C ILE A 58 13.79 -19.75 -2.66
N ARG A 59 14.19 -20.20 -1.47
CA ARG A 59 13.34 -21.01 -0.58
C ARG A 59 12.03 -20.29 -0.23
N LEU A 60 12.12 -19.00 0.06
CA LEU A 60 10.96 -18.16 0.37
C LEU A 60 10.06 -18.00 -0.86
N ALA A 61 10.61 -17.75 -2.04
CA ALA A 61 9.82 -17.64 -3.28
C ALA A 61 9.03 -18.92 -3.57
N ASP A 62 9.67 -20.10 -3.39
CA ASP A 62 9.04 -21.39 -3.64
C ASP A 62 7.93 -21.73 -2.62
N SER A 63 8.12 -21.32 -1.37
CA SER A 63 7.25 -21.70 -0.24
C SER A 63 6.16 -20.68 0.08
N LEU A 64 6.39 -19.40 -0.21
CA LEU A 64 5.45 -18.34 0.12
C LEU A 64 4.16 -18.53 -0.68
N ARG A 65 3.04 -18.61 0.03
CA ARG A 65 1.71 -18.55 -0.58
C ARG A 65 1.16 -17.16 -0.50
N TRP A 66 0.79 -16.70 0.69
CA TRP A 66 0.14 -15.41 0.86
C TRP A 66 0.82 -14.60 1.97
N VAL A 67 0.79 -13.28 1.83
CA VAL A 67 1.03 -12.33 2.90
C VAL A 67 -0.25 -11.52 3.12
N VAL A 68 -0.73 -11.53 4.36
CA VAL A 68 -1.92 -10.78 4.77
C VAL A 68 -1.50 -9.79 5.86
N SER A 69 -1.50 -8.51 5.52
CA SER A 69 -1.15 -7.43 6.42
C SER A 69 -2.43 -6.75 6.92
N GLN A 70 -2.48 -6.41 8.21
CA GLN A 70 -3.66 -5.78 8.83
C GLN A 70 -3.31 -4.43 9.44
N ARG A 71 -4.19 -3.44 9.22
CA ARG A 71 -4.20 -2.16 9.95
C ARG A 71 -5.55 -1.98 10.61
N LEU A 72 -5.55 -1.65 11.90
CA LEU A 72 -6.76 -1.18 12.57
C LEU A 72 -6.81 0.33 12.41
N LEU A 73 -7.94 0.89 12.00
CA LEU A 73 -8.17 2.32 11.82
C LEU A 73 -9.25 2.81 12.80
N PRO A 74 -9.19 4.05 13.32
CA PRO A 74 -10.28 4.64 14.10
C PRO A 74 -11.59 4.62 13.28
N LYS A 75 -12.63 3.98 13.83
CA LYS A 75 -13.94 3.91 13.16
C LYS A 75 -14.80 5.13 13.53
N VAL A 76 -15.56 5.65 12.57
CA VAL A 76 -16.63 6.62 12.83
C VAL A 76 -17.65 6.00 13.80
N GLY A 77 -18.03 6.75 14.84
CA GLY A 77 -18.93 6.25 15.88
C GLY A 77 -18.26 5.41 16.98
N GLY A 78 -16.92 5.23 16.92
CA GLY A 78 -16.15 4.52 17.94
C GLY A 78 -15.74 3.10 17.53
N GLY A 79 -14.74 2.55 18.23
CA GLY A 79 -14.13 1.26 17.88
C GLY A 79 -13.09 1.34 16.77
N ARG A 80 -12.84 0.22 16.08
CA ARG A 80 -11.86 0.10 15.00
C ARG A 80 -12.45 -0.58 13.77
N ALA A 81 -12.01 -0.15 12.58
CA ALA A 81 -12.21 -0.86 11.33
C ALA A 81 -10.89 -1.54 10.92
N ALA A 82 -10.94 -2.81 10.52
CA ALA A 82 -9.78 -3.50 9.99
C ALA A 82 -9.67 -3.23 8.48
N ALA A 83 -8.55 -2.67 8.04
CA ALA A 83 -8.13 -2.64 6.65
C ALA A 83 -7.10 -3.74 6.42
N PHE A 84 -7.13 -4.36 5.26
CA PHE A 84 -6.21 -5.43 4.89
C PHE A 84 -5.47 -5.09 3.61
N GLU A 85 -4.24 -5.55 3.55
CA GLU A 85 -3.51 -5.76 2.30
C GLU A 85 -3.28 -7.25 2.13
N ILE A 86 -3.64 -7.77 0.96
CA ILE A 86 -3.55 -9.20 0.64
C ILE A 86 -2.72 -9.34 -0.62
N MET A 87 -1.59 -10.02 -0.49
CA MET A 87 -0.71 -10.39 -1.59
C MET A 87 -0.62 -11.92 -1.64
N GLY A 88 -0.99 -12.51 -2.77
CA GLY A 88 -0.66 -13.91 -3.05
C GLY A 88 0.67 -14.04 -3.78
N THR A 89 1.00 -15.26 -4.17
CA THR A 89 2.19 -15.54 -4.99
C THR A 89 1.81 -15.80 -6.44
N ASN A 90 2.59 -15.24 -7.35
CA ASN A 90 2.64 -15.56 -8.78
C ASN A 90 4.09 -15.38 -9.27
N LEU A 91 4.36 -15.71 -10.54
CA LEU A 91 5.71 -15.61 -11.11
C LEU A 91 6.37 -14.23 -10.91
N ARG A 92 5.61 -13.13 -10.94
CA ARG A 92 6.18 -11.78 -10.71
C ARG A 92 6.59 -11.57 -9.26
N VAL A 93 5.77 -12.07 -8.32
CA VAL A 93 6.09 -12.02 -6.89
C VAL A 93 7.30 -12.89 -6.60
N GLU A 94 7.38 -14.10 -7.16
CA GLU A 94 8.53 -14.99 -7.05
C GLU A 94 9.81 -14.31 -7.55
N GLU A 95 9.78 -13.73 -8.76
CA GLU A 95 10.91 -12.96 -9.32
C GLU A 95 11.34 -11.79 -8.41
N ALA A 96 10.38 -11.04 -7.85
CA ALA A 96 10.69 -9.94 -6.94
C ALA A 96 11.22 -10.40 -5.58
N VAL A 97 10.81 -11.58 -5.08
CA VAL A 97 11.42 -12.16 -3.87
C VAL A 97 12.88 -12.55 -4.14
N ILE A 98 13.13 -13.19 -5.29
CA ILE A 98 14.47 -13.68 -5.68
C ILE A 98 15.44 -12.52 -5.96
N HIS A 99 14.99 -11.49 -6.67
CA HIS A 99 15.86 -10.41 -7.17
C HIS A 99 15.73 -9.09 -6.41
N GLY A 100 14.71 -8.94 -5.56
CA GLY A 100 14.34 -7.68 -4.94
C GLY A 100 13.42 -6.82 -5.82
N GLU A 101 12.80 -5.80 -5.20
CA GLU A 101 12.00 -4.80 -5.89
C GLU A 101 12.89 -3.82 -6.68
N THR A 102 12.35 -3.30 -7.78
CA THR A 102 12.90 -2.14 -8.51
C THR A 102 11.87 -1.02 -8.53
N GLU A 103 12.28 0.19 -8.93
CA GLU A 103 11.37 1.36 -8.98
C GLU A 103 10.10 1.11 -9.81
N ASP A 104 10.19 0.28 -10.85
CA ASP A 104 9.11 -0.09 -11.77
C ASP A 104 8.40 -1.42 -11.41
N LYS A 105 8.93 -2.18 -10.44
CA LYS A 105 8.46 -3.51 -10.05
C LYS A 105 8.40 -3.64 -8.54
N THR A 106 7.39 -3.01 -7.96
CA THR A 106 7.10 -3.12 -6.53
C THR A 106 6.01 -4.16 -6.25
N PHE A 107 6.04 -4.79 -5.07
CA PHE A 107 4.98 -5.66 -4.59
C PHE A 107 3.64 -4.92 -4.53
N TYR A 108 3.66 -3.63 -4.17
CA TYR A 108 2.47 -2.79 -4.22
C TYR A 108 1.83 -2.78 -5.62
N ASP A 109 2.62 -2.54 -6.68
CA ASP A 109 2.09 -2.49 -8.05
C ASP A 109 1.65 -3.88 -8.55
N MET A 110 2.27 -4.94 -8.05
CA MET A 110 1.83 -6.31 -8.31
C MET A 110 0.45 -6.58 -7.69
N ILE A 111 0.22 -6.12 -6.46
CA ILE A 111 -1.09 -6.22 -5.78
C ILE A 111 -2.16 -5.45 -6.55
N VAL A 112 -1.87 -4.21 -6.97
CA VAL A 112 -2.80 -3.41 -7.79
C VAL A 112 -3.18 -4.15 -9.08
N LYS A 113 -2.20 -4.72 -9.79
CA LYS A 113 -2.45 -5.46 -11.05
C LYS A 113 -3.18 -6.79 -10.84
N ALA A 114 -3.10 -7.36 -9.64
CA ALA A 114 -3.72 -8.64 -9.29
C ALA A 114 -5.10 -8.50 -8.64
N LYS A 115 -5.69 -7.31 -8.62
CA LYS A 115 -7.06 -7.07 -8.13
C LYS A 115 -8.13 -8.05 -8.68
N PRO A 116 -8.11 -8.47 -9.97
CA PRO A 116 -9.05 -9.47 -10.47
C PRO A 116 -8.96 -10.85 -9.78
N PHE A 117 -7.84 -11.15 -9.14
CA PHE A 117 -7.61 -12.37 -8.35
C PHE A 117 -7.96 -12.19 -6.86
N GLY A 118 -8.60 -11.08 -6.49
CA GLY A 118 -9.00 -10.79 -5.12
C GLY A 118 -7.88 -10.22 -4.24
N TRP A 119 -6.73 -9.88 -4.81
CA TRP A 119 -5.68 -9.17 -4.08
C TRP A 119 -6.09 -7.72 -3.88
N ILE A 120 -5.64 -7.11 -2.79
CA ILE A 120 -6.07 -5.76 -2.42
C ILE A 120 -4.95 -5.04 -1.70
N THR A 121 -4.73 -3.77 -2.03
CA THR A 121 -3.81 -2.89 -1.30
C THR A 121 -4.52 -2.32 -0.07
N PHE A 122 -3.75 -1.88 0.93
CA PHE A 122 -4.34 -1.08 2.01
C PHE A 122 -5.10 0.13 1.49
N ASP A 123 -4.57 0.80 0.46
CA ASP A 123 -5.17 2.02 -0.11
C ASP A 123 -6.56 1.75 -0.70
N ASP A 124 -6.71 0.67 -1.47
CA ASP A 124 -7.99 0.25 -2.03
C ASP A 124 -8.98 -0.13 -0.92
N TYR A 125 -8.54 -0.90 0.08
CA TYR A 125 -9.40 -1.29 1.20
C TYR A 125 -9.84 -0.07 2.02
N ILE A 126 -8.93 0.87 2.29
CA ILE A 126 -9.22 2.11 3.02
C ILE A 126 -10.23 2.97 2.25
N LEU A 127 -10.13 3.04 0.92
CA LEU A 127 -11.12 3.73 0.09
C LEU A 127 -12.50 3.07 0.17
N GLU A 128 -12.59 1.74 0.28
CA GLU A 128 -13.85 1.04 0.52
C GLU A 128 -14.45 1.38 1.90
N LEU A 129 -13.64 1.38 2.95
CA LEU A 129 -14.08 1.79 4.30
C LEU A 129 -14.57 3.25 4.30
N TYR A 130 -13.87 4.15 3.62
CA TYR A 130 -14.31 5.54 3.47
C TYR A 130 -15.62 5.64 2.67
N LYS A 131 -15.74 4.87 1.59
CA LYS A 131 -16.95 4.80 0.75
C LYS A 131 -18.16 4.29 1.54
N GLN A 132 -17.96 3.43 2.53
CA GLN A 132 -19.00 2.92 3.43
C GLN A 132 -19.30 3.87 4.59
N GLY A 133 -18.48 4.91 4.80
CA GLY A 133 -18.62 5.85 5.92
C GLY A 133 -18.04 5.31 7.24
N ASP A 134 -17.30 4.20 7.20
CA ASP A 134 -16.72 3.59 8.39
C ASP A 134 -15.50 4.38 8.91
N VAL A 135 -14.79 5.11 8.05
CA VAL A 135 -13.64 5.95 8.43
C VAL A 135 -13.78 7.36 7.87
N THR A 136 -13.20 8.35 8.56
CA THR A 136 -13.17 9.74 8.07
C THR A 136 -12.15 9.91 6.95
N GLU A 137 -12.26 10.97 6.13
CA GLU A 137 -11.24 11.32 5.14
C GLU A 137 -9.85 11.49 5.79
N LYS A 138 -9.80 12.20 6.92
CA LYS A 138 -8.54 12.37 7.68
C LYS A 138 -7.94 11.02 8.05
N THR A 139 -8.75 10.11 8.59
CA THR A 139 -8.34 8.76 8.94
C THR A 139 -7.85 7.98 7.71
N ALA A 140 -8.56 8.06 6.59
CA ALA A 140 -8.15 7.40 5.36
C ALA A 140 -6.78 7.91 4.87
N LEU A 141 -6.54 9.22 4.89
CA LEU A 141 -5.28 9.83 4.47
C LEU A 141 -4.11 9.59 5.43
N ASP A 142 -4.38 9.47 6.73
CA ASP A 142 -3.35 9.24 7.75
C ASP A 142 -2.85 7.78 7.76
N TYR A 143 -3.65 6.84 7.27
CA TYR A 143 -3.33 5.40 7.23
C TYR A 143 -3.01 4.88 5.83
N ALA A 144 -3.04 5.75 4.82
CA ALA A 144 -2.72 5.42 3.42
C ALA A 144 -1.23 5.07 3.25
N SER A 145 -0.95 4.02 2.48
CA SER A 145 0.40 3.72 1.99
C SER A 145 0.82 4.73 0.92
N LYS A 146 -0.04 5.03 -0.06
CA LYS A 146 0.16 6.09 -1.05
C LYS A 146 -0.89 7.19 -0.89
N ARG A 147 -0.61 8.17 -0.02
CA ARG A 147 -1.52 9.27 0.34
C ARG A 147 -2.10 10.01 -0.89
N ALA A 148 -1.31 10.22 -1.94
CA ALA A 148 -1.75 10.89 -3.16
C ALA A 148 -2.79 10.06 -3.94
N GLU A 149 -2.67 8.74 -3.96
CA GLU A 149 -3.64 7.84 -4.61
C GLU A 149 -4.96 7.84 -3.85
N VAL A 150 -4.89 7.67 -2.52
CA VAL A 150 -6.08 7.68 -1.65
C VAL A 150 -6.79 9.03 -1.72
N LYS A 151 -6.06 10.16 -1.76
CA LYS A 151 -6.69 11.49 -1.91
C LYS A 151 -7.49 11.58 -3.21
N ARG A 152 -6.92 11.14 -4.34
CA ARG A 152 -7.63 11.14 -5.63
C ARG A 152 -8.84 10.21 -5.60
N GLY A 153 -8.74 9.04 -4.99
CA GLY A 153 -9.86 8.13 -4.81
C GLY A 153 -10.99 8.73 -3.96
N ILE A 154 -10.64 9.44 -2.88
CA ILE A 154 -11.61 10.17 -2.04
C ILE A 154 -12.32 11.25 -2.86
N ASP A 155 -11.58 12.04 -3.63
CA ASP A 155 -12.16 13.11 -4.45
C ASP A 155 -13.14 12.55 -5.50
N GLN A 156 -12.83 11.39 -6.10
CA GLN A 156 -13.74 10.69 -7.01
C GLN A 156 -15.01 10.20 -6.29
N ILE A 157 -14.89 9.65 -5.08
CA ILE A 157 -16.03 9.20 -4.27
C ILE A 157 -16.92 10.40 -3.90
N LYS A 158 -16.32 11.51 -3.49
CA LYS A 158 -17.03 12.75 -3.17
C LYS A 158 -17.77 13.31 -4.38
N ALA A 159 -17.11 13.37 -5.54
CA ALA A 159 -17.72 13.82 -6.78
C ALA A 159 -18.94 12.96 -7.16
N PHE A 160 -18.85 11.63 -7.01
CA PHE A 160 -19.97 10.72 -7.24
C PHE A 160 -21.15 10.95 -6.29
N ARG A 161 -20.87 11.40 -5.05
CA ARG A 161 -21.89 11.76 -4.05
C ARG A 161 -22.42 13.20 -4.18
N GLY A 162 -21.86 14.02 -5.07
CA GLY A 162 -22.18 15.45 -5.18
C GLY A 162 -21.62 16.31 -4.04
N GLU A 163 -20.59 15.81 -3.34
CA GLU A 163 -19.91 16.53 -2.25
C GLU A 163 -18.80 17.45 -2.78
N LYS A 164 -18.47 18.51 -2.03
CA LYS A 164 -17.32 19.39 -2.35
C LYS A 164 -16.02 18.59 -2.24
N THR A 165 -15.18 18.66 -3.28
CA THR A 165 -13.85 18.01 -3.33
C THR A 165 -12.72 18.89 -2.79
N THR A 166 -12.99 20.17 -2.58
CA THR A 166 -12.02 21.16 -2.10
C THR A 166 -12.68 22.10 -1.09
N ASP A 167 -11.89 22.53 -0.12
CA ASP A 167 -12.25 23.60 0.82
C ASP A 167 -11.94 25.00 0.24
N ILE A 168 -11.45 25.08 -1.01
CA ILE A 168 -11.23 26.35 -1.71
C ILE A 168 -12.60 26.92 -2.08
N GLU A 169 -13.03 27.90 -1.31
CA GLU A 169 -14.17 28.77 -1.63
C GLU A 169 -13.65 30.10 -2.22
N GLY A 170 -14.36 30.66 -3.20
CA GLY A 170 -14.02 31.98 -3.76
C GLY A 170 -12.82 31.98 -4.71
N LEU A 171 -12.86 31.16 -5.77
CA LEU A 171 -12.01 31.39 -6.94
C LEU A 171 -12.52 32.63 -7.68
N GLU A 172 -12.11 33.81 -7.22
CA GLU A 172 -12.32 35.07 -7.93
C GLU A 172 -11.15 35.32 -8.88
N ILE A 173 -11.46 35.80 -10.09
CA ILE A 173 -10.44 36.30 -11.00
C ILE A 173 -9.86 37.55 -10.33
N ASP A 174 -8.56 37.52 -10.00
CA ASP A 174 -7.85 38.69 -9.50
C ASP A 174 -7.84 39.78 -10.59
N ASP A 175 -8.78 40.73 -10.50
CA ASP A 175 -8.88 41.85 -11.44
C ASP A 175 -7.62 42.72 -11.40
N THR A 176 -6.82 42.68 -10.33
CA THR A 176 -5.53 43.39 -10.27
C THR A 176 -4.50 42.76 -11.20
N TYR A 177 -4.61 41.47 -11.51
CA TYR A 177 -3.79 40.81 -12.54
C TYR A 177 -4.13 41.33 -13.94
N ARG A 178 -5.44 41.49 -14.25
CA ARG A 178 -5.88 42.09 -15.52
C ARG A 178 -5.44 43.54 -15.66
N GLU A 179 -5.48 44.31 -14.58
CA GLU A 179 -4.99 45.69 -14.57
C GLU A 179 -3.47 45.80 -14.76
N ARG A 180 -2.69 44.89 -14.17
CA ARG A 180 -1.24 44.83 -14.37
C ARG A 180 -0.86 44.49 -15.81
N ILE A 181 -1.57 43.56 -16.45
CA ILE A 181 -1.36 43.27 -17.89
C ILE A 181 -1.71 44.50 -18.73
N ARG A 182 -2.87 45.14 -18.50
CA ARG A 182 -3.27 46.35 -19.22
C ARG A 182 -2.35 47.55 -19.00
N ARG A 183 -1.66 47.64 -17.86
CA ARG A 183 -0.61 48.66 -17.63
C ARG A 183 0.65 48.34 -18.41
N LYS A 184 1.12 47.09 -18.34
CA LYS A 184 2.33 46.63 -19.03
C LYS A 184 2.23 46.74 -20.55
N ASP A 185 1.04 46.50 -21.12
CA ASP A 185 0.79 46.66 -22.55
C ASP A 185 0.74 48.13 -22.99
N ARG A 186 0.25 49.03 -22.12
CA ARG A 186 0.27 50.48 -22.36
C ARG A 186 1.69 51.06 -22.31
N ASP A 187 2.50 50.59 -21.37
CA ASP A 187 3.88 51.05 -21.21
C ASP A 187 4.80 50.57 -22.36
N MET A 188 4.43 49.48 -23.05
CA MET A 188 5.14 49.00 -24.26
C MET A 188 4.74 49.69 -25.57
N GLN A 189 3.63 50.42 -25.61
CA GLN A 189 3.11 51.08 -26.83
C GLN A 189 3.51 52.56 -26.96
N THR A 190 4.33 53.08 -26.04
CA THR A 190 4.99 54.39 -26.18
C THR A 190 6.50 54.23 -26.45
N PRO A 191 6.93 54.08 -27.73
CA PRO A 191 8.26 54.48 -28.13
C PRO A 191 8.29 56.02 -28.22
N GLY A 192 9.29 56.63 -27.59
CA GLY A 192 9.62 58.05 -27.77
C GLY A 192 10.15 58.36 -29.16
#